data_AF-A0A423X4D6-F1
#
_entry.id   AF-A0A423X4D6-F1
#
_cell.length_a   1.000
_cell.length_b   1.000
_cell.length_c   1.000
_cell.angle_alpha   90.00
_cell.angle_beta   90.00
_cell.angle_gamma   90.00
#
_symmetry.space_group_name_H-M   'P 1'
#
loop_
_entity.id
_entity.type
_entity.pdbx_description
1 polymer ?
#
loop_
_entity_poly.entity_id
_entity_poly.type
_entity_poly.pdbx_seq_one_letter_code
_entity_poly.pdbx_strand_id
1 'polypeptide(L)'
;MSSYSQTQYYPGTLPMPVPPKGEFPGYYHTDSTYSVSPPEVEPSVSSGSGGPASYSTPGYSATASYADSTQEDYESERSASGVDFNEYMQEQLTQSFDPLGLDKAMATQAQTSGHLNAKQRELMELQQKAQARLARSRARFAEGMEDAREVRQNLEWTQKKVSSLKTKASKKHTKEFNKARARYPSPEY
;
A
#
# COMPACT_ATOMS: atom_id res chain seq x y z
N MET A 1 -23.69 -19.26 -35.46
CA MET A 1 -22.22 -19.31 -35.46
C MET A 1 -21.70 -18.10 -34.71
N SER A 2 -20.81 -18.37 -33.75
CA SER A 2 -19.91 -17.51 -32.98
C SER A 2 -20.39 -16.20 -32.33
N SER A 3 -20.52 -16.29 -31.00
CA SER A 3 -20.32 -15.21 -30.03
C SER A 3 -18.86 -14.75 -30.02
N TYR A 4 -18.64 -13.44 -30.14
CA TYR A 4 -17.33 -12.82 -29.90
C TYR A 4 -17.22 -12.44 -28.42
N SER A 5 -16.38 -13.15 -27.68
CA SER A 5 -15.88 -12.75 -26.36
C SER A 5 -14.69 -11.81 -26.55
N GLN A 6 -14.81 -10.59 -26.03
CA GLN A 6 -13.73 -9.60 -26.05
C GLN A 6 -12.93 -9.71 -24.75
N THR A 7 -11.77 -10.34 -24.81
CA THR A 7 -10.79 -10.44 -23.71
C THR A 7 -10.06 -9.10 -23.56
N GLN A 8 -10.32 -8.38 -22.48
CA GLN A 8 -9.58 -7.14 -22.12
C GLN A 8 -8.35 -7.51 -21.29
N TYR A 9 -7.17 -7.29 -21.86
CA TYR A 9 -5.87 -7.35 -21.20
C TYR A 9 -5.70 -6.12 -20.29
N TYR A 10 -5.41 -6.33 -19.00
CA TYR A 10 -4.91 -5.27 -18.12
C TYR A 10 -3.40 -5.06 -18.36
N PRO A 11 -2.93 -3.83 -18.67
CA PRO A 11 -1.50 -3.55 -18.75
C PRO A 11 -0.89 -3.37 -17.35
N GLY A 12 0.34 -3.85 -17.21
CA GLY A 12 1.10 -3.94 -15.96
C GLY A 12 1.36 -2.60 -15.25
N THR A 13 1.45 -2.69 -13.93
CA THR A 13 1.70 -1.58 -13.01
C THR A 13 3.17 -1.13 -13.08
N LEU A 14 3.43 0.14 -13.38
CA LEU A 14 4.75 0.75 -13.24
C LEU A 14 5.06 1.06 -11.76
N PRO A 15 6.31 0.91 -11.29
CA PRO A 15 6.70 1.25 -9.92
C PRO A 15 6.75 2.77 -9.69
N MET A 16 6.18 3.22 -8.58
CA MET A 16 6.12 4.63 -8.18
C MET A 16 7.30 4.97 -7.23
N PRO A 17 8.06 6.06 -7.44
CA PRO A 17 9.20 6.40 -6.58
C PRO A 17 8.75 6.93 -5.22
N VAL A 18 9.41 6.47 -4.15
CA VAL A 18 9.20 6.92 -2.76
C VAL A 18 10.24 8.00 -2.42
N PRO A 19 9.85 9.17 -1.88
CA PRO A 19 10.80 10.21 -1.51
C PRO A 19 11.61 9.82 -0.25
N PRO A 20 12.92 10.14 -0.18
CA PRO A 20 13.72 9.92 1.02
C PRO A 20 13.36 10.92 2.13
N LYS A 21 13.46 10.46 3.39
CA LYS A 21 13.25 11.28 4.60
C LYS A 21 14.26 12.44 4.63
N GLY A 22 13.78 13.66 4.46
CA GLY A 22 14.52 14.89 4.74
C GLY A 22 14.20 15.42 6.14
N GLU A 23 15.23 15.76 6.90
CA GLU A 23 15.16 16.49 8.16
C GLU A 23 14.76 17.95 7.91
N PHE A 24 13.82 18.49 8.69
CA PHE A 24 13.50 19.93 8.71
C PHE A 24 13.49 20.46 10.16
N PRO A 25 14.14 21.61 10.44
CA PRO A 25 14.13 22.24 11.75
C PRO A 25 12.87 23.10 11.95
N GLY A 26 12.37 23.11 13.19
CA GLY A 26 11.13 23.78 13.58
C GLY A 26 11.23 25.30 13.69
N TYR A 27 10.13 25.97 13.36
CA TYR A 27 9.85 27.36 13.74
C TYR A 27 8.33 27.55 13.97
N TYR A 28 8.00 27.79 15.25
CA TYR A 28 6.85 28.43 15.91
C TYR A 28 5.41 28.41 15.35
N HIS A 29 4.52 28.16 16.33
CA HIS A 29 3.06 28.18 16.35
C HIS A 29 2.39 29.51 15.97
N THR A 30 1.23 29.42 15.30
CA THR A 30 0.09 30.35 15.45
C THR A 30 -1.23 29.59 15.29
N ASP A 31 -2.19 29.90 16.15
CA ASP A 31 -3.50 29.28 16.30
C ASP A 31 -4.28 29.06 14.98
N SER A 32 -4.68 27.83 14.72
CA SER A 32 -5.70 27.49 13.73
C SER A 32 -6.36 26.16 14.12
N THR A 33 -7.56 26.30 14.66
CA THR A 33 -8.53 25.24 14.95
C THR A 33 -9.02 24.60 13.65
N TYR A 34 -8.26 23.69 13.05
CA TYR A 34 -8.73 22.50 12.31
C TYR A 34 -7.53 21.73 11.73
N SER A 35 -6.97 20.82 12.52
CA SER A 35 -6.09 19.75 12.03
C SER A 35 -6.49 18.47 12.76
N VAL A 36 -7.27 17.61 12.10
CA VAL A 36 -7.45 16.24 12.58
C VAL A 36 -6.34 15.42 11.94
N SER A 37 -5.19 15.38 12.62
CA SER A 37 -4.14 14.41 12.31
C SER A 37 -4.66 12.99 12.54
N PRO A 38 -4.23 11.99 11.75
CA PRO A 38 -4.50 10.59 12.04
C PRO A 38 -3.99 10.21 13.44
N PRO A 39 -4.62 9.26 14.16
CA PRO A 39 -4.14 8.84 15.48
C PRO A 39 -2.70 8.34 15.38
N GLU A 40 -1.81 8.91 16.19
CA GLU A 40 -0.45 8.40 16.35
C GLU A 40 -0.52 7.03 17.04
N VAL A 41 0.17 6.05 16.46
CA VAL A 41 0.28 4.70 17.01
C VAL A 41 1.45 4.70 17.98
N GLU A 42 1.18 4.22 19.20
CA GLU A 42 2.14 4.04 20.30
C GLU A 42 3.50 3.45 19.85
N PRO A 43 4.64 3.94 20.37
CA PRO A 43 5.94 3.36 20.07
C PRO A 43 6.06 1.96 20.70
N SER A 44 6.11 0.96 19.83
CA SER A 44 6.49 -0.41 20.16
C SER A 44 7.80 -0.43 20.97
N VAL A 45 7.72 -0.92 22.20
CA VAL A 45 8.90 -1.23 23.03
C VAL A 45 9.66 -2.39 22.40
N SER A 46 10.64 -2.08 21.56
CA SER A 46 11.67 -3.04 21.17
C SER A 46 13.03 -2.51 21.63
N SER A 47 13.46 -3.02 22.78
CA SER A 47 14.85 -3.00 23.23
C SER A 47 15.13 -4.31 23.96
N GLY A 48 15.99 -5.12 23.36
CA GLY A 48 16.36 -6.44 23.86
C GLY A 48 17.35 -7.16 22.95
N SER A 49 18.56 -6.58 22.83
CA SER A 49 19.87 -7.21 22.55
C SER A 49 19.99 -8.55 21.80
N GLY A 50 20.84 -8.57 20.77
CA GLY A 50 21.59 -9.78 20.38
C GLY A 50 21.94 -9.86 18.90
N GLY A 51 23.10 -9.34 18.49
CA GLY A 51 23.78 -9.89 17.30
C GLY A 51 24.64 -11.11 17.69
N PRO A 52 25.42 -11.73 16.79
CA PRO A 52 25.37 -11.76 15.32
C PRO A 52 25.25 -13.21 14.78
N ALA A 53 24.83 -13.43 13.53
CA ALA A 53 25.17 -14.67 12.82
C ALA A 53 25.08 -14.49 11.30
N SER A 54 26.23 -14.26 10.69
CA SER A 54 26.49 -14.58 9.28
C SER A 54 26.41 -16.10 9.14
N TYR A 55 25.45 -16.59 8.36
CA TYR A 55 25.49 -17.96 7.85
C TYR A 55 25.65 -17.91 6.33
N SER A 56 26.93 -17.96 5.95
CA SER A 56 27.40 -18.56 4.71
C SER A 56 26.74 -19.92 4.48
N THR A 57 26.00 -20.06 3.39
CA THR A 57 25.55 -21.35 2.87
C THR A 57 26.76 -22.10 2.30
N PRO A 58 27.08 -23.33 2.75
CA PRO A 58 28.15 -24.11 2.14
C PRO A 58 27.65 -24.65 0.80
N GLY A 59 28.47 -24.47 -0.23
CA GLY A 59 28.23 -24.99 -1.56
C GLY A 59 28.17 -26.52 -1.56
N TYR A 60 27.15 -27.05 -2.21
CA TYR A 60 27.17 -28.41 -2.74
C TYR A 60 27.27 -28.31 -4.26
N SER A 61 28.52 -28.28 -4.73
CA SER A 61 28.88 -28.71 -6.07
C SER A 61 28.94 -30.24 -6.04
N ALA A 62 27.90 -30.91 -6.54
CA ALA A 62 27.97 -32.33 -6.83
C ALA A 62 28.46 -32.51 -8.27
N THR A 63 29.78 -32.52 -8.40
CA THR A 63 30.48 -33.03 -9.58
C THR A 63 30.10 -34.48 -9.81
N ALA A 64 29.65 -34.79 -11.02
CA ALA A 64 29.52 -36.15 -11.50
C ALA A 64 30.90 -36.84 -11.49
N SER A 65 31.00 -37.95 -10.76
CA SER A 65 32.11 -38.89 -10.84
C SER A 65 31.57 -40.22 -11.32
N TYR A 66 31.78 -40.48 -12.60
CA TYR A 66 31.63 -41.77 -13.25
C TYR A 66 32.80 -42.67 -12.82
N ALA A 67 32.46 -43.91 -12.45
CA ALA A 67 33.35 -45.07 -12.32
C ALA A 67 34.50 -45.00 -11.29
N ASP A 68 34.38 -45.79 -10.22
CA ASP A 68 35.42 -46.78 -9.92
C ASP A 68 34.85 -47.97 -9.14
N SER A 69 35.43 -49.12 -9.47
CA SER A 69 35.20 -50.50 -9.07
C SER A 69 35.29 -50.79 -7.56
N THR A 70 34.61 -51.85 -7.10
CA THR A 70 35.25 -53.12 -6.68
C THR A 70 34.21 -54.13 -6.22
N GLN A 71 34.29 -55.30 -6.84
CA GLN A 71 33.68 -56.57 -6.49
C GLN A 71 34.13 -56.98 -5.08
N GLU A 72 33.19 -57.10 -4.14
CA GLU A 72 33.39 -57.82 -2.89
C GLU A 72 32.29 -58.88 -2.75
N ASP A 73 32.77 -60.09 -2.48
CA ASP A 73 32.01 -61.32 -2.35
C ASP A 73 30.98 -61.22 -1.21
N TYR A 74 29.70 -61.33 -1.56
CA TYR A 74 28.67 -61.66 -0.58
C TYR A 74 28.50 -63.18 -0.53
N GLU A 75 29.38 -63.83 0.23
CA GLU A 75 28.99 -65.05 0.92
C GLU A 75 28.01 -64.65 2.04
N SER A 76 26.73 -64.85 1.80
CA SER A 76 25.73 -64.87 2.87
C SER A 76 24.76 -66.01 2.61
N GLU A 77 25.29 -67.23 2.75
CA GLU A 77 24.50 -68.40 3.09
C GLU A 77 23.93 -68.22 4.50
N ARG A 78 22.89 -67.41 4.62
CA ARG A 78 21.97 -67.47 5.76
C ARG A 78 20.55 -67.26 5.26
N SER A 79 19.84 -68.38 5.20
CA SER A 79 18.42 -68.55 4.96
C SER A 79 17.56 -67.32 5.27
N ALA A 80 16.89 -66.81 4.23
CA ALA A 80 15.67 -66.02 4.35
C ALA A 80 14.67 -66.44 3.26
N SER A 81 14.52 -67.74 3.02
CA SER A 81 13.42 -68.28 2.23
C SER A 81 12.13 -68.18 3.05
N GLY A 82 11.46 -67.03 3.02
CA GLY A 82 10.19 -66.87 3.72
C GLY A 82 9.73 -65.43 3.93
N VAL A 83 10.56 -64.44 3.65
CA VAL A 83 10.10 -63.04 3.68
C VAL A 83 9.78 -62.64 2.24
N ASP A 84 8.48 -62.51 1.94
CA ASP A 84 8.04 -61.94 0.67
C ASP A 84 8.62 -60.52 0.58
N PHE A 85 9.40 -60.23 -0.47
CA PHE A 85 10.00 -58.92 -0.67
C PHE A 85 8.91 -57.83 -0.75
N ASN A 86 7.71 -58.18 -1.23
CA ASN A 86 6.56 -57.28 -1.21
C ASN A 86 6.10 -56.97 0.22
N GLU A 87 6.08 -57.99 1.08
CA GLU A 87 5.71 -57.85 2.50
C GLU A 87 6.79 -57.08 3.26
N TYR A 88 8.08 -57.36 3.03
CA TYR A 88 9.19 -56.59 3.61
C TYR A 88 9.20 -55.11 3.18
N MET A 89 8.94 -54.85 1.89
CA MET A 89 8.83 -53.48 1.37
C MET A 89 7.61 -52.77 1.93
N GLN A 90 6.48 -53.46 2.12
CA GLN A 90 5.30 -52.89 2.76
C GLN A 90 5.53 -52.64 4.25
N GLU A 91 6.17 -53.55 4.97
CA GLU A 91 6.49 -53.39 6.39
C GLU A 91 7.47 -52.23 6.59
N GLN A 92 8.49 -52.12 5.73
CA GLN A 92 9.40 -50.97 5.77
C GLN A 92 8.75 -49.66 5.32
N LEU A 93 7.86 -49.69 4.33
CA LEU A 93 7.08 -48.51 3.95
C LEU A 93 6.19 -48.08 5.12
N THR A 94 5.55 -49.01 5.82
CA THR A 94 4.65 -48.74 6.95
C THR A 94 5.42 -48.29 8.19
N GLN A 95 6.64 -48.79 8.42
CA GLN A 95 7.54 -48.33 9.50
C GLN A 95 8.19 -46.96 9.21
N SER A 96 8.41 -46.62 7.94
CA SER A 96 8.98 -45.33 7.53
C SER A 96 7.94 -44.26 7.22
N PHE A 97 6.67 -44.65 7.04
CA PHE A 97 5.56 -43.73 6.96
C PHE A 97 5.30 -43.12 8.34
N ASP A 98 5.73 -41.87 8.52
CA ASP A 98 5.30 -41.06 9.65
C ASP A 98 4.03 -40.27 9.26
N PRO A 99 2.81 -40.76 9.55
CA PRO A 99 1.57 -40.06 9.20
C PRO A 99 1.50 -38.67 9.83
N LEU A 100 2.20 -38.43 10.95
CA LEU A 100 2.24 -37.13 11.62
C LEU A 100 2.92 -36.05 10.76
N GLY A 101 3.85 -36.44 9.89
CA GLY A 101 4.52 -35.52 8.97
C GLY A 101 3.57 -34.91 7.94
N LEU A 102 2.67 -35.73 7.38
CA LEU A 102 1.67 -35.28 6.41
C LEU A 102 0.59 -34.43 7.06
N ASP A 103 0.11 -34.82 8.24
CA ASP A 103 -0.90 -34.06 8.99
C ASP A 103 -0.38 -32.67 9.36
N LYS A 104 0.89 -32.57 9.78
CA LYS A 104 1.54 -31.30 10.06
C LYS A 104 1.71 -30.45 8.79
N ALA A 105 2.06 -31.06 7.66
CA ALA A 105 2.14 -30.35 6.37
C ALA A 105 0.76 -29.83 5.93
N MET A 106 -0.29 -30.63 6.09
CA MET A 106 -1.66 -30.24 5.76
C MET A 106 -2.16 -29.11 6.67
N ALA A 107 -1.91 -29.20 7.99
CA ALA A 107 -2.28 -28.17 8.95
C ALA A 107 -1.54 -26.84 8.67
N THR A 108 -0.23 -26.90 8.40
CA THR A 108 0.57 -25.70 8.07
C THR A 108 0.13 -25.08 6.74
N GLN A 109 -0.21 -25.88 5.73
CA GLN A 109 -0.75 -25.40 4.47
C GLN A 109 -2.15 -24.76 4.65
N ALA A 110 -3.04 -25.37 5.43
CA ALA A 110 -4.35 -24.82 5.74
C ALA A 110 -4.24 -23.49 6.51
N GLN A 111 -3.36 -23.42 7.51
CA GLN A 111 -3.10 -22.19 8.26
C GLN A 111 -2.53 -21.09 7.37
N THR A 112 -1.54 -21.43 6.55
CA THR A 112 -0.87 -20.47 5.64
C THR A 112 -1.84 -19.96 4.58
N SER A 113 -2.65 -20.84 3.97
CA SER A 113 -3.67 -20.45 3.00
C SER A 113 -4.78 -19.60 3.63
N GLY A 114 -5.18 -19.90 4.88
CA GLY A 114 -6.09 -19.05 5.65
C GLY A 114 -5.53 -17.65 5.90
N HIS A 115 -4.25 -17.55 6.32
CA HIS A 115 -3.57 -16.28 6.51
C HIS A 115 -3.45 -15.49 5.21
N LEU A 116 -3.06 -16.15 4.12
CA LEU A 116 -2.95 -15.53 2.80
C LEU A 116 -4.29 -14.97 2.34
N ASN A 117 -5.38 -15.73 2.50
CA ASN A 117 -6.72 -15.29 2.12
C ASN A 117 -7.20 -14.12 2.99
N ALA A 118 -6.94 -14.15 4.29
CA ALA A 118 -7.24 -13.04 5.20
C ALA A 118 -6.51 -11.75 4.75
N LYS A 119 -5.22 -11.84 4.43
CA LYS A 119 -4.44 -10.69 3.93
C LYS A 119 -4.91 -10.21 2.57
N GLN A 120 -5.33 -11.11 1.69
CA GLN A 120 -5.90 -10.74 0.40
C GLN A 120 -7.19 -9.93 0.56
N ARG A 121 -8.07 -10.32 1.49
CA ARG A 121 -9.29 -9.55 1.80
C ARG A 121 -8.96 -8.18 2.39
N GLU A 122 -8.01 -8.12 3.33
CA GLU A 122 -7.55 -6.87 3.94
C GLU A 122 -6.99 -5.89 2.89
N LEU A 123 -6.17 -6.39 1.95
CA LEU A 123 -5.63 -5.58 0.86
C LEU A 123 -6.73 -5.05 -0.07
N MET A 124 -7.72 -5.88 -0.42
CA MET A 124 -8.86 -5.44 -1.23
C MET A 124 -9.69 -4.36 -0.53
N GLU A 125 -9.94 -4.51 0.78
CA GLU A 125 -10.66 -3.52 1.57
C GLU A 125 -9.89 -2.19 1.64
N LEU A 126 -8.57 -2.25 1.90
CA LEU A 126 -7.71 -1.07 1.93
C LEU A 126 -7.67 -0.36 0.58
N GLN A 127 -7.58 -1.12 -0.52
CA GLN A 127 -7.62 -0.58 -1.86
C GLN A 127 -8.95 0.13 -2.13
N GLN A 128 -10.08 -0.50 -1.79
CA GLN A 128 -11.40 0.10 -1.97
C GLN A 128 -11.55 1.38 -1.14
N LYS A 129 -11.06 1.39 0.11
CA LYS A 129 -11.08 2.56 0.98
C LYS A 129 -10.22 3.70 0.43
N ALA A 130 -9.04 3.39 -0.10
CA ALA A 130 -8.17 4.37 -0.74
C ALA A 130 -8.83 4.98 -2.00
N GLN A 131 -9.42 4.14 -2.85
CA GLN A 131 -10.17 4.57 -4.03
C GLN A 131 -11.37 5.46 -3.66
N ALA A 132 -12.14 5.09 -2.63
CA ALA A 132 -13.26 5.89 -2.15
C ALA A 132 -12.81 7.27 -1.61
N ARG A 133 -11.70 7.32 -0.87
CA ARG A 133 -11.11 8.59 -0.39
C ARG A 133 -10.65 9.48 -1.54
N LEU A 134 -10.02 8.90 -2.55
CA LEU A 134 -9.55 9.60 -3.74
C LEU A 134 -10.74 10.13 -4.57
N ALA A 135 -11.77 9.33 -4.77
CA ALA A 135 -12.99 9.76 -5.46
C ALA A 135 -13.67 10.93 -4.73
N ARG A 136 -13.80 10.86 -3.39
CA ARG A 136 -14.34 11.95 -2.57
C ARG A 136 -13.51 13.23 -2.70
N SER A 137 -12.18 13.11 -2.70
CA SER A 137 -11.28 14.25 -2.81
C SER A 137 -11.38 14.91 -4.18
N ARG A 138 -11.52 14.12 -5.26
CA ARG A 138 -11.78 14.63 -6.61
C ARG A 138 -13.10 15.37 -6.72
N ALA A 139 -14.17 14.83 -6.14
CA ALA A 139 -15.48 15.48 -6.14
C ALA A 139 -15.43 16.85 -5.42
N ARG A 140 -14.82 16.90 -4.23
CA ARG A 140 -14.64 18.15 -3.47
C ARG A 140 -13.78 19.18 -4.19
N PHE A 141 -12.75 18.73 -4.88
CA PHE A 141 -11.91 19.62 -5.67
C PHE A 141 -12.68 20.22 -6.86
N ALA A 142 -13.49 19.41 -7.55
CA ALA A 142 -14.33 19.89 -8.65
C ALA A 142 -15.36 20.93 -8.16
N GLU A 143 -16.04 20.64 -7.04
CA GLU A 143 -16.97 21.57 -6.39
C GLU A 143 -16.28 22.88 -6.00
N GLY A 144 -15.13 22.81 -5.31
CA GLY A 144 -14.38 24.01 -4.93
C GLY A 144 -13.87 24.82 -6.13
N MET A 145 -13.60 24.18 -7.27
CA MET A 145 -13.25 24.87 -8.52
C MET A 145 -14.43 25.60 -9.14
N GLU A 146 -15.66 25.10 -8.99
CA GLU A 146 -16.88 25.78 -9.42
C GLU A 146 -17.18 26.96 -8.51
N ASP A 147 -17.13 26.77 -7.19
CA ASP A 147 -17.31 27.82 -6.18
C ASP A 147 -16.31 28.97 -6.39
N ALA A 148 -15.03 28.66 -6.63
CA ALA A 148 -14.02 29.67 -6.88
C ALA A 148 -14.32 30.49 -8.16
N ARG A 149 -14.88 29.85 -9.20
CA ARG A 149 -15.29 30.56 -10.42
C ARG A 149 -16.49 31.45 -10.16
N GLU A 150 -17.45 31.02 -9.36
CA GLU A 150 -18.61 31.83 -8.98
C GLU A 150 -18.19 33.05 -8.15
N VAL A 151 -17.37 32.85 -7.11
CA VAL A 151 -16.84 33.93 -6.28
C VAL A 151 -16.09 34.93 -7.15
N ARG A 152 -15.26 34.48 -8.09
CA ARG A 152 -14.56 35.37 -9.02
C ARG A 152 -15.54 36.22 -9.85
N GLN A 153 -16.60 35.63 -10.37
CA GLN A 153 -17.63 36.35 -11.13
C GLN A 153 -18.38 37.36 -10.25
N ASN A 154 -18.71 36.98 -9.02
CA ASN A 154 -19.36 37.84 -8.05
C ASN A 154 -18.46 39.03 -7.66
N LEU A 155 -17.16 38.80 -7.45
CA LEU A 155 -16.19 39.86 -7.19
C LEU A 155 -16.05 40.81 -8.38
N GLU A 156 -16.00 40.29 -9.60
CA GLU A 156 -15.95 41.12 -10.80
C GLU A 156 -17.23 41.98 -10.95
N TRP A 157 -18.40 41.38 -10.71
CA TRP A 157 -19.68 42.08 -10.77
C TRP A 157 -19.78 43.16 -9.69
N THR A 158 -19.42 42.84 -8.45
CA THR A 158 -19.45 43.81 -7.34
C THR A 158 -18.46 44.95 -7.58
N GLN A 159 -17.24 44.68 -8.06
CA GLN A 159 -16.27 45.70 -8.44
C GLN A 159 -16.84 46.65 -9.51
N LYS A 160 -17.43 46.11 -10.58
CA LYS A 160 -18.09 46.90 -11.63
C LYS A 160 -19.24 47.73 -11.07
N LYS A 161 -20.07 47.14 -10.22
CA LYS A 161 -21.23 47.81 -9.62
C LYS A 161 -20.82 48.96 -8.70
N VAL A 162 -19.85 48.73 -7.81
CA VAL A 162 -19.30 49.74 -6.90
C VAL A 162 -18.63 50.87 -7.69
N SER A 163 -17.87 50.56 -8.74
CA SER A 163 -17.26 51.58 -9.62
C SER A 163 -18.32 52.45 -10.32
N SER A 164 -19.39 51.83 -10.82
CA SER A 164 -20.52 52.56 -11.42
C SER A 164 -21.23 53.45 -10.39
N LEU A 165 -21.48 52.93 -9.19
CA LEU A 165 -22.11 53.70 -8.11
C LEU A 165 -21.24 54.87 -7.66
N LYS A 166 -19.93 54.65 -7.50
CA LYS A 166 -18.94 55.69 -7.18
C LYS A 166 -18.99 56.82 -8.22
N THR A 167 -18.99 56.47 -9.50
CA THR A 167 -19.06 57.45 -10.61
C THR A 167 -20.37 58.22 -10.61
N LYS A 168 -21.50 57.57 -10.30
CA LYS A 168 -22.81 58.24 -10.18
C LYS A 168 -22.87 59.17 -8.98
N ALA A 169 -22.37 58.72 -7.82
CA ALA A 169 -22.34 59.51 -6.59
C ALA A 169 -21.45 60.75 -6.73
N SER A 170 -20.25 60.61 -7.33
CA SER A 170 -19.35 61.74 -7.53
C SER A 170 -19.93 62.81 -8.47
N LYS A 171 -20.72 62.39 -9.47
CA LYS A 171 -21.38 63.31 -10.41
C LYS A 171 -22.63 63.98 -9.83
N LYS A 172 -23.48 63.24 -9.10
CA LYS A 172 -24.75 63.78 -8.57
C LYS A 172 -24.61 64.51 -7.23
N HIS A 173 -23.72 64.05 -6.36
CA HIS A 173 -23.57 64.52 -4.98
C HIS A 173 -22.14 64.93 -4.68
N THR A 174 -21.55 65.78 -5.53
CA THR A 174 -20.10 66.06 -5.52
C THR A 174 -19.58 66.60 -4.18
N LYS A 175 -20.31 67.53 -3.54
CA LYS A 175 -19.90 68.12 -2.25
C LYS A 175 -19.88 67.09 -1.11
N GLU A 176 -20.94 66.31 -0.99
CA GLU A 176 -21.08 65.26 0.03
C GLU A 176 -20.10 64.11 -0.22
N PHE A 177 -19.94 63.71 -1.48
CA PHE A 177 -18.98 62.70 -1.90
C PHE A 177 -17.55 63.08 -1.54
N ASN A 178 -17.13 64.32 -1.83
CA ASN A 178 -15.79 64.80 -1.49
C ASN A 178 -15.59 64.89 0.03
N LYS A 179 -16.60 65.36 0.78
CA LYS A 179 -16.57 65.38 2.26
C LYS A 179 -16.43 63.97 2.84
N ALA A 180 -17.16 62.99 2.30
CA ALA A 180 -17.08 61.60 2.72
C ALA A 180 -15.73 60.97 2.36
N ARG A 181 -15.21 61.23 1.16
CA ARG A 181 -13.91 60.73 0.71
C ARG A 181 -12.74 61.32 1.50
N ALA A 182 -12.84 62.57 1.95
CA ALA A 182 -11.85 63.15 2.86
C ALA A 182 -11.87 62.52 4.25
N ARG A 183 -13.04 62.06 4.73
CA ARG A 183 -13.18 61.36 6.01
C ARG A 183 -12.76 59.89 5.94
N TYR A 184 -13.00 59.26 4.79
CA TYR A 184 -12.72 57.84 4.56
C TYR A 184 -11.91 57.69 3.26
N PRO A 185 -10.60 57.96 3.30
CA PRO A 185 -9.73 57.71 2.17
C PRO A 185 -9.68 56.19 1.89
N SER A 186 -9.71 55.83 0.60
CA SER A 186 -9.53 54.43 0.19
C SER A 186 -8.11 53.96 0.50
N PRO A 187 -7.90 52.70 0.91
CA PRO A 187 -6.57 52.15 1.11
C PRO A 187 -5.71 52.31 -0.15
N GLU A 188 -4.49 52.81 0.00
CA GLU A 188 -3.46 52.78 -1.04
C GLU A 188 -3.08 51.31 -1.26
N TYR A 189 -3.24 50.81 -2.48
CA TYR A 189 -2.83 49.47 -2.91
C TYR A 189 -1.74 49.60 -3.96
#